data_AF-A0A6G7RTS2-F1
#
_entry.id   AF-A0A6G7RTS2-F1
#
_cell.length_a   1.000
_cell.length_b   1.000
_cell.length_c   1.000
_cell.angle_alpha   90.00
_cell.angle_beta   90.00
_cell.angle_gamma   90.00
#
_symmetry.space_group_name_H-M   'P 1'
#
loop_
_entity.id
_entity.type
_entity.pdbx_description
1 polymer ?
#
loop_
_entity_poly.entity_id
_entity_poly.type
_entity_poly.pdbx_seq_one_letter_code
_entity_poly.pdbx_strand_id
1 'polypeptide(L)'
;MNNNKFTLKLMRVDPVKYATIAAVATALIMLVIFVPMMLLFSAIGVASDDLGSGAAIFGGGLFITILAPIFYGVLVFIITLITTAILNFILKKTGGLDIDFEKVGLGISQIGSDNPRLEQ
;
A
#
# COMPACT_ATOMS: atom_id res chain seq x y z
N MET A 1 2.50 19.45 28.10
CA MET A 1 2.47 18.94 26.71
C MET A 1 3.36 17.70 26.71
N ASN A 2 2.80 16.49 26.58
CA ASN A 2 3.58 15.25 26.69
C ASN A 2 4.49 15.09 25.46
N ASN A 3 5.81 15.15 25.66
CA ASN A 3 6.82 15.01 24.62
C ASN A 3 7.09 13.53 24.31
N ASN A 4 6.06 12.76 23.96
CA ASN A 4 6.18 11.32 23.61
C ASN A 4 6.63 11.10 22.15
N LYS A 5 7.45 12.01 21.61
CA LYS A 5 7.99 11.93 20.25
C LYS A 5 9.46 11.54 20.30
N PHE A 6 9.83 10.51 19.56
CA PHE A 6 11.22 10.10 19.35
C PHE A 6 11.61 10.42 17.93
N THR A 7 12.66 11.21 17.74
CA THR A 7 13.20 11.48 16.41
C THR A 7 14.24 10.42 16.06
N LEU A 8 14.00 9.63 15.02
CA LEU A 8 14.92 8.62 14.50
C LEU A 8 15.28 8.96 13.06
N LYS A 9 16.48 8.52 12.64
CA LYS A 9 16.98 8.82 11.30
C LYS A 9 16.82 7.62 10.36
N LEU A 10 16.04 7.78 9.31
CA LEU A 10 15.91 6.80 8.25
C LEU A 10 17.15 6.85 7.35
N MET A 11 17.99 5.81 7.45
CA MET A 11 19.19 5.67 6.64
C MET A 11 19.02 4.77 5.42
N ARG A 12 18.08 3.81 5.49
CA ARG A 12 17.84 2.84 4.43
C ARG A 12 16.44 2.26 4.54
N VAL A 13 15.80 2.06 3.40
CA VAL A 13 14.58 1.27 3.23
C VAL A 13 14.95 -0.03 2.53
N ASP A 14 14.39 -1.16 2.96
CA ASP A 14 14.55 -2.44 2.24
C ASP A 14 13.82 -2.35 0.89
N PRO A 15 14.54 -2.35 -0.24
CA PRO A 15 13.95 -2.11 -1.55
C PRO A 15 13.00 -3.21 -1.98
N VAL A 16 13.28 -4.47 -1.61
CA VAL A 16 12.42 -5.60 -2.00
C VAL A 16 11.14 -5.59 -1.19
N LYS A 17 11.23 -5.39 0.13
CA LYS A 17 10.04 -5.33 0.99
C LYS A 17 9.14 -4.17 0.62
N TYR A 18 9.70 -2.98 0.40
CA TYR A 18 8.91 -1.81 0.05
C TYR A 18 8.27 -1.95 -1.34
N ALA A 19 9.02 -2.47 -2.33
CA ALA A 19 8.47 -2.75 -3.66
C ALA A 19 7.34 -3.78 -3.61
N THR A 20 7.47 -4.85 -2.81
CA THR A 20 6.39 -5.85 -2.63
C THR A 20 5.15 -5.21 -2.00
N ILE A 21 5.32 -4.41 -0.95
CA ILE A 21 4.19 -3.72 -0.31
C ILE A 21 3.47 -2.81 -1.32
N ALA A 22 4.22 -1.99 -2.05
CA ALA A 22 3.67 -1.07 -3.05
C ALA A 22 2.96 -1.80 -4.19
N ALA A 23 3.56 -2.88 -4.71
CA ALA A 23 3.00 -3.70 -5.76
C ALA A 23 1.69 -4.37 -5.33
N VAL A 24 1.67 -4.99 -4.15
CA VAL A 24 0.48 -5.66 -3.60
C VAL A 24 -0.61 -4.64 -3.29
N ALA A 25 -0.27 -3.51 -2.66
CA ALA A 25 -1.23 -2.45 -2.39
C ALA A 25 -1.86 -1.92 -3.68
N THR A 26 -1.05 -1.68 -4.70
CA THR A 26 -1.55 -1.18 -5.99
C THR A 26 -2.40 -2.21 -6.73
N ALA A 27 -1.98 -3.48 -6.75
CA ALA A 27 -2.75 -4.57 -7.34
C ALA A 27 -4.11 -4.76 -6.63
N LEU A 28 -4.15 -4.64 -5.29
CA LEU A 28 -5.39 -4.70 -4.52
C LEU A 28 -6.30 -3.51 -4.80
N ILE A 29 -5.77 -2.29 -4.87
CA ILE A 29 -6.55 -1.09 -5.22
C ILE A 29 -7.14 -1.25 -6.64
N MET A 30 -6.33 -1.71 -7.60
CA MET A 30 -6.81 -2.00 -8.95
C MET A 30 -7.88 -3.11 -8.94
N LEU A 31 -7.68 -4.17 -8.17
CA LEU A 31 -8.65 -5.26 -8.10
C LEU A 31 -9.98 -4.83 -7.45
N VAL A 32 -9.96 -3.96 -6.45
CA VAL A 32 -11.17 -3.53 -5.74
C VAL A 32 -11.89 -2.39 -6.45
N ILE A 33 -11.18 -1.51 -7.15
CA ILE A 33 -11.77 -0.32 -7.78
C ILE A 33 -11.92 -0.53 -9.30
N PHE A 34 -10.82 -0.89 -9.98
CA PHE A 34 -10.78 -0.95 -11.43
C PHE A 34 -11.56 -2.14 -11.99
N VAL A 35 -11.47 -3.32 -11.36
CA VAL A 35 -12.19 -4.52 -11.84
C VAL A 35 -13.72 -4.35 -11.76
N PRO A 36 -14.34 -3.94 -10.64
CA PRO A 36 -15.78 -3.73 -10.62
C PRO A 36 -16.23 -2.65 -11.60
N MET A 37 -15.44 -1.57 -11.74
CA MET A 37 -15.73 -0.51 -12.70
C MET A 37 -15.71 -1.05 -14.15
N MET A 38 -14.70 -1.85 -14.52
CA MET A 38 -14.65 -2.49 -15.84
C MET A 38 -15.79 -3.48 -16.06
N LEU A 39 -16.15 -4.27 -15.05
CA LEU A 39 -17.28 -5.21 -15.14
C LEU A 39 -18.61 -4.48 -15.33
N LEU A 40 -18.81 -3.35 -14.65
CA LEU A 40 -19.99 -2.50 -14.83
C LEU A 40 -20.04 -1.89 -16.23
N PHE A 41 -18.93 -1.32 -16.72
CA PHE A 41 -18.86 -0.78 -18.08
C PHE A 41 -19.03 -1.85 -19.15
N SER A 42 -18.50 -3.04 -18.92
CA SER A 42 -18.74 -4.19 -19.78
C SER A 42 -20.22 -4.52 -19.82
N ALA A 43 -20.89 -4.67 -18.67
CA ALA A 43 -22.31 -4.99 -18.57
C ALA A 43 -23.22 -3.95 -19.24
N ILE A 44 -22.90 -2.65 -19.10
CA ILE A 44 -23.65 -1.55 -19.75
C ILE A 44 -23.37 -1.52 -21.25
N GLY A 45 -22.12 -1.72 -21.67
CA GLY A 45 -21.71 -1.68 -23.07
C GLY A 45 -22.33 -2.79 -23.93
N VAL A 46 -22.65 -3.95 -23.35
CA VAL A 46 -23.42 -5.01 -24.06
C VAL A 46 -24.88 -4.61 -24.31
N ALA A 47 -25.42 -3.66 -23.55
CA ALA A 47 -26.81 -3.21 -23.67
C ALA A 47 -27.01 -2.08 -24.70
N SER A 48 -25.93 -1.54 -25.27
CA SER A 48 -25.96 -0.44 -26.23
C SER A 48 -25.24 -0.82 -27.53
N ASP A 49 -25.99 -1.04 -28.62
CA ASP A 49 -25.46 -1.48 -29.93
C ASP A 49 -24.41 -0.52 -30.52
N ASP A 50 -24.50 0.79 -30.26
CA ASP A 50 -23.54 1.80 -30.75
C ASP A 50 -22.19 1.81 -30.01
N LEU A 51 -22.10 1.14 -28.86
CA LEU A 51 -20.89 1.10 -28.03
C LEU A 51 -20.10 -0.21 -28.19
N GLY A 52 -20.49 -1.09 -29.13
CA GLY A 52 -20.00 -2.46 -29.25
C GLY A 52 -18.48 -2.61 -29.47
N SER A 53 -17.83 -1.64 -30.13
CA SER A 53 -16.38 -1.67 -30.37
C SER A 53 -15.56 -1.19 -29.16
N GLY A 54 -16.05 -0.17 -28.45
CA GLY A 54 -15.43 0.32 -27.21
C GLY A 54 -15.63 -0.66 -26.05
N ALA A 55 -16.81 -1.26 -25.93
CA ALA A 55 -17.13 -2.26 -24.92
C ALA A 55 -16.35 -3.57 -25.10
N ALA A 56 -15.96 -3.94 -26.34
CA ALA A 56 -15.10 -5.10 -26.59
C ALA A 56 -13.62 -4.85 -26.25
N ILE A 57 -13.16 -3.60 -26.35
CA ILE A 57 -11.77 -3.20 -26.06
C ILE A 57 -11.58 -2.96 -24.54
N PHE A 58 -12.52 -2.27 -23.89
CA PHE A 58 -12.52 -2.08 -22.44
C PHE A 58 -13.09 -3.28 -21.67
N GLY A 59 -14.00 -4.05 -22.26
CA GLY A 59 -14.46 -5.34 -21.73
C GLY A 59 -13.67 -6.51 -22.28
N GLY A 60 -12.39 -6.30 -22.66
CA GLY A 60 -11.48 -7.38 -23.01
C GLY A 60 -11.61 -8.45 -21.92
N GLY A 61 -12.08 -9.64 -22.31
CA GLY A 61 -12.84 -10.55 -21.46
C GLY A 61 -12.24 -10.82 -20.08
N LEU A 62 -13.01 -11.41 -19.18
CA LEU A 62 -12.68 -11.63 -17.75
C LEU A 62 -11.18 -11.93 -17.46
N PHE A 63 -10.51 -12.66 -18.35
CA PHE A 63 -9.07 -12.85 -18.38
C PHE A 63 -8.23 -11.56 -18.33
N ILE A 64 -8.39 -10.60 -19.26
CA ILE A 64 -7.61 -9.35 -19.28
C ILE A 64 -7.95 -8.49 -18.07
N THR A 65 -9.22 -8.46 -17.68
CA THR A 65 -9.70 -7.68 -16.52
C THR A 65 -8.99 -8.12 -15.23
N ILE A 66 -8.74 -9.42 -15.04
CA ILE A 66 -8.03 -9.95 -13.87
C ILE A 66 -6.50 -9.88 -14.02
N LEU A 67 -5.99 -10.09 -15.24
CA LEU A 67 -4.55 -10.11 -15.49
C LEU A 67 -3.93 -8.71 -15.47
N ALA A 68 -4.68 -7.68 -15.85
CA ALA A 68 -4.19 -6.30 -15.89
C ALA A 68 -3.73 -5.77 -14.51
N PRO A 69 -4.47 -5.93 -13.41
CA PRO A 69 -3.99 -5.60 -12.06
C PRO A 69 -2.69 -6.30 -11.67
N ILE A 70 -2.53 -7.58 -12.05
CA ILE A 70 -1.33 -8.37 -11.74
C ILE A 70 -0.14 -7.82 -12.51
N PHE A 71 -0.28 -7.63 -13.83
CA PHE A 71 0.76 -7.07 -14.67
C PHE A 71 1.16 -5.66 -14.23
N TYR A 72 0.18 -4.82 -13.91
CA TYR A 72 0.42 -3.48 -13.40
C TYR A 72 1.15 -3.51 -12.04
N GLY A 73 0.80 -4.44 -11.15
CA GLY A 73 1.53 -4.67 -9.90
C GLY A 73 3.00 -5.03 -10.12
N VAL A 74 3.32 -5.84 -11.13
CA VAL A 74 4.72 -6.18 -11.50
C VAL A 74 5.47 -4.96 -12.01
N LEU A 75 4.85 -4.11 -12.84
CA LEU A 75 5.47 -2.87 -13.29
C LEU A 75 5.75 -1.93 -12.12
N VAL A 76 4.78 -1.77 -11.22
CA VAL A 76 4.93 -0.98 -9.99
C VAL A 76 6.05 -1.53 -9.12
N PHE A 77 6.16 -2.85 -8.98
CA PHE A 77 7.25 -3.49 -8.25
C PHE A 77 8.62 -3.08 -8.79
N ILE A 78 8.84 -3.23 -10.11
CA ILE A 78 10.12 -2.94 -10.75
C ILE A 78 10.48 -1.45 -10.58
N ILE A 79 9.53 -0.56 -10.87
CA ILE A 79 9.75 0.89 -10.74
C ILE A 79 10.07 1.24 -9.29
N THR A 80 9.27 0.75 -8.34
CA THR A 80 9.45 1.03 -6.91
C THR A 80 10.79 0.50 -6.40
N LEU A 81 11.21 -0.67 -6.85
CA LEU A 81 12.51 -1.25 -6.51
C LEU A 81 13.65 -0.33 -6.95
N ILE A 82 13.61 0.15 -8.20
CA ILE A 82 14.60 1.08 -8.76
C ILE A 82 14.57 2.40 -7.98
N THR A 83 13.39 2.99 -7.78
CA THR A 83 13.23 4.25 -7.04
C THR A 83 13.75 4.14 -5.61
N THR A 84 13.49 3.01 -4.93
CA THR A 84 13.96 2.80 -3.56
C THR A 84 15.47 2.59 -3.50
N ALA A 85 16.06 1.93 -4.51
CA ALA A 85 17.51 1.81 -4.63
C ALA A 85 18.17 3.19 -4.81
N ILE A 86 17.58 4.05 -5.64
CA ILE A 86 18.03 5.44 -5.84
C ILE A 86 17.87 6.24 -4.55
N LEU A 87 16.72 6.14 -3.87
CA LEU A 87 16.47 6.80 -2.58
C LEU A 87 17.54 6.41 -1.55
N ASN A 88 17.85 5.12 -1.42
CA ASN A 88 18.88 4.64 -0.50
C ASN A 88 20.27 5.20 -0.83
N PHE A 89 20.59 5.37 -2.12
CA PHE A 89 21.83 6.01 -2.54
C PHE A 89 21.87 7.49 -2.12
N ILE A 90 20.77 8.21 -2.27
CA ILE A 90 20.66 9.62 -1.87
C ILE A 90 20.76 9.75 -0.34
N LEU A 91 20.01 8.93 0.42
CA LEU A 91 20.02 8.95 1.89
C LEU A 91 21.42 8.74 2.47
N LYS A 92 22.23 7.86 1.86
CA LYS A 92 23.63 7.68 2.26
C LYS A 92 24.48 8.94 2.08
N LYS A 93 24.16 9.78 1.10
CA LYS A 93 24.89 11.03 0.82
C LYS A 93 24.38 12.22 1.62
N THR A 94 23.08 12.29 1.88
CA THR A 94 22.46 13.40 2.63
C THR A 94 22.51 13.21 4.15
N GLY A 95 23.01 12.06 4.61
CA GLY A 95 23.11 11.73 6.02
C GLY A 95 21.81 11.17 6.62
N GLY A 96 20.83 10.77 5.80
CA GLY A 96 19.54 10.21 6.22
C GLY A 96 18.40 11.23 6.30
N LEU A 97 17.20 10.76 6.62
CA LEU A 97 15.98 11.57 6.80
C LEU A 97 15.52 11.49 8.25
N ASP A 98 15.30 12.64 8.90
CA ASP A 98 14.77 12.65 10.27
C ASP A 98 13.26 12.37 10.26
N ILE A 99 12.83 11.41 11.08
CA ILE A 99 11.45 10.95 11.19
C ILE A 99 11.05 10.98 12.66
N ASP A 100 9.93 11.64 12.96
CA ASP A 100 9.33 11.63 14.28
C ASP A 100 8.39 10.43 14.44
N PHE A 101 8.64 9.64 15.47
CA PHE A 101 7.81 8.52 15.88
C PHE A 101 7.02 8.89 17.13
N GLU A 102 5.72 8.62 17.12
CA GLU A 102 4.88 8.70 18.32
C GLU A 102 4.82 7.33 18.99
N LYS A 103 5.03 7.30 20.32
CA LYS A 103 4.88 6.05 21.09
C LYS A 103 3.40 5.70 21.19
N VAL A 104 2.92 4.86 20.27
CA VAL A 104 1.59 4.26 20.36
C VAL A 104 1.66 3.17 21.43
N GLY A 105 1.42 3.55 22.69
CA GLY A 105 1.21 2.57 23.75
C GLY A 105 -0.06 1.81 23.45
N LEU A 106 0.05 0.54 23.04
CA LEU A 106 -1.06 -0.39 23.23
C LEU A 106 -1.42 -0.31 24.71
N GLY A 107 -2.65 0.05 25.04
CA GLY A 107 -3.15 0.31 26.40
C GLY A 107 -3.16 -0.91 27.32
N ILE A 108 -2.07 -1.68 27.35
CA ILE A 108 -1.82 -2.82 28.21
C ILE A 108 -0.79 -2.38 29.26
N SER A 109 -1.17 -1.36 30.02
CA SER A 109 -0.48 -0.98 31.25
C SER A 109 -1.57 -0.64 32.25
N GLN A 110 -2.20 -1.68 32.82
CA GLN A 110 -2.79 -1.69 34.17
C GLN A 110 -3.59 -2.96 34.54
N ILE A 111 -3.46 -4.09 33.82
CA ILE A 111 -3.95 -5.38 34.36
C ILE A 111 -2.88 -5.91 35.33
N GLY A 112 -2.92 -5.47 36.59
CA GLY A 112 -2.09 -6.05 37.65
C GLY A 112 -1.64 -5.13 38.79
N SER A 113 -2.00 -3.84 38.81
CA SER A 113 -1.61 -2.93 39.91
C SER A 113 -2.64 -2.79 41.03
N ASP A 114 -3.78 -3.47 40.97
CA ASP A 114 -4.70 -3.56 42.11
C ASP A 114 -4.30 -4.73 43.01
N ASN A 115 -3.17 -4.58 43.70
CA ASN A 115 -2.91 -5.33 44.92
C ASN A 115 -3.21 -4.38 46.10
N PRO A 116 -4.45 -4.33 46.62
CA PRO A 116 -4.69 -3.70 47.90
C PRO A 116 -3.93 -4.52 48.94
N ARG A 117 -2.84 -3.94 49.43
CA ARG A 117 -2.18 -4.32 50.66
C ARG A 117 -3.28 -4.55 51.71
N LEU A 118 -3.50 -5.82 52.05
CA LEU A 118 -4.13 -6.18 53.32
C LEU A 118 -3.11 -5.81 54.41
N GLU A 119 -3.04 -4.52 54.71
CA GLU A 119 -2.63 -4.03 56.02
C GLU A 119 -3.87 -4.10 56.91
N GLN A 120 -3.99 -5.21 57.64
CA GLN A 120 -4.51 -5.29 59.01
C GLN A 120 -4.25 -6.69 59.56
#